data_AF-A0A962SW45-F1
#
_entry.id   AF-A0A962SW45-F1
#
_cell.length_a   1.000
_cell.length_b   1.000
_cell.length_c   1.000
_cell.angle_alpha   90.00
_cell.angle_beta   90.00
_cell.angle_gamma   90.00
#
_symmetry.space_group_name_H-M   'P 1'
#
loop_
_entity.id
_entity.type
_entity.pdbx_description
1 polymer ?
#
loop_
_entity_poly.entity_id
_entity_poly.type
_entity_poly.pdbx_seq_one_letter_code
_entity_poly.pdbx_strand_id
1 'polypeptide(L)'
;MTHNAKRQVFADPGNDAAIMTAWERFLAGGGQPSDALRGIVEGSWQRCRAHHVDPEKRSGPSPVCNSKLESLKGQHRELFEAAAPIMACARDFLAETGAIMALADTNPTILTMEGDSRTLGFAE
;
A
#
# COMPACT_ATOMS: atom_id res chain seq x y z
N MET A 1 -31.45 -15.47 8.70
CA MET A 1 -31.40 -13.98 8.63
C MET A 1 -30.14 -13.61 7.87
N THR A 2 -30.30 -13.21 6.63
CA THR A 2 -29.21 -12.94 5.69
C THR A 2 -28.68 -11.52 5.88
N HIS A 3 -27.58 -11.36 6.61
CA HIS A 3 -26.80 -10.13 6.54
C HIS A 3 -25.99 -10.13 5.25
N ASN A 4 -26.59 -9.56 4.21
CA ASN A 4 -25.86 -9.13 3.03
C ASN A 4 -25.05 -7.87 3.43
N ALA A 5 -23.90 -8.08 4.06
CA ALA A 5 -22.96 -7.02 4.36
C ALA A 5 -22.53 -6.41 3.02
N LYS A 6 -23.15 -5.28 2.65
CA LYS A 6 -22.70 -4.46 1.52
C LYS A 6 -21.20 -4.24 1.71
N ARG A 7 -20.39 -4.83 0.83
CA ARG A 7 -18.94 -4.67 0.85
C ARG A 7 -18.66 -3.18 0.68
N GLN A 8 -18.35 -2.47 1.76
CA GLN A 8 -17.99 -1.08 1.71
C GLN A 8 -16.66 -0.97 0.93
N VAL A 9 -16.77 -0.62 -0.34
CA VAL A 9 -15.64 -0.65 -1.29
C VAL A 9 -14.64 0.46 -0.96
N PHE A 10 -15.13 1.62 -0.56
CA PHE A 10 -14.32 2.81 -0.29
C PHE A 10 -14.00 2.97 1.20
N ALA A 11 -12.92 3.68 1.48
CA ALA A 11 -12.62 4.14 2.83
C ALA A 11 -13.64 5.19 3.27
N ASP A 12 -13.90 5.27 4.58
CA ASP A 12 -14.69 6.31 5.22
C ASP A 12 -13.80 7.00 6.26
N PRO A 13 -13.23 8.17 5.93
CA PRO A 13 -12.32 8.89 6.83
C PRO A 13 -12.96 9.26 8.18
N GLY A 14 -14.30 9.33 8.25
CA GLY A 14 -15.01 9.55 9.51
C GLY A 14 -14.78 8.46 10.55
N ASN A 15 -14.35 7.27 10.11
CA ASN A 15 -14.09 6.11 10.95
C ASN A 15 -12.64 5.96 11.40
N ASP A 16 -11.73 6.86 10.99
CA ASP A 16 -10.28 6.71 11.25
C ASP A 16 -9.97 6.52 12.73
N ALA A 17 -10.59 7.31 13.62
CA ALA A 17 -10.40 7.17 15.06
C ALA A 17 -10.84 5.79 15.58
N ALA A 18 -11.98 5.28 15.11
CA ALA A 18 -12.50 3.97 15.49
C ALA A 18 -11.61 2.84 14.94
N ILE A 19 -11.06 3.00 13.73
CA ILE A 19 -10.11 2.06 13.13
C ILE A 19 -8.80 2.04 13.94
N MET A 20 -8.30 3.19 14.36
CA MET A 20 -7.09 3.28 15.20
C MET A 20 -7.29 2.63 16.57
N THR A 21 -8.42 2.86 17.23
CA THR A 21 -8.75 2.14 18.48
C THR A 21 -8.87 0.63 18.27
N ALA A 22 -9.45 0.19 17.14
CA ALA A 22 -9.53 -1.23 16.82
C ALA A 22 -8.13 -1.83 16.57
N TRP A 23 -7.24 -1.08 15.92
CA TRP A 23 -5.84 -1.47 15.71
C TRP A 23 -5.09 -1.66 17.03
N GLU A 24 -5.16 -0.69 17.94
CA GLU A 24 -4.53 -0.76 19.27
C GLU A 24 -5.01 -1.98 20.08
N ARG A 25 -6.32 -2.23 20.07
CA ARG A 25 -6.90 -3.42 20.73
C ARG A 25 -6.41 -4.71 20.10
N PHE A 26 -6.33 -4.76 18.77
CA PHE A 26 -5.83 -5.92 18.04
C PHE A 26 -4.38 -6.24 18.41
N LEU A 27 -3.53 -5.22 18.58
CA LEU A 27 -2.15 -5.37 19.03
C LEU A 27 -2.05 -5.83 20.49
N ALA A 28 -2.95 -5.36 21.35
CA ALA A 28 -3.04 -5.79 22.75
C ALA A 28 -3.58 -7.22 22.94
N GLY A 29 -3.85 -7.96 21.87
CA GLY A 29 -4.43 -9.31 21.92
C GLY A 29 -5.94 -9.35 22.10
N GLY A 30 -6.61 -8.19 22.05
CA GLY A 30 -8.07 -8.07 22.04
C GLY A 30 -8.67 -8.49 20.69
N GLY A 31 -9.92 -8.95 20.70
CA GLY A 31 -10.50 -9.71 19.60
C GLY A 31 -11.87 -9.26 19.07
N GLN A 32 -12.36 -8.07 19.41
CA GLN A 32 -13.64 -7.61 18.84
C GLN A 32 -13.42 -6.69 17.63
N PRO A 33 -13.90 -7.09 16.44
CA PRO A 33 -13.95 -6.21 15.28
C PRO A 33 -14.87 -5.03 15.60
N SER A 34 -14.43 -3.83 15.25
CA SER A 34 -15.33 -2.67 15.20
C SER A 34 -16.25 -2.83 13.99
N ASP A 35 -17.54 -2.47 14.10
CA ASP A 35 -18.44 -2.41 12.94
C ASP A 35 -17.93 -1.44 11.86
N ALA A 36 -17.06 -0.50 12.24
CA ALA A 36 -16.37 0.42 11.33
C ALA A 36 -15.17 -0.22 10.60
N LEU A 37 -14.67 -1.38 11.06
CA LEU A 37 -13.54 -2.07 10.45
C LEU A 37 -14.02 -2.94 9.30
N ARG A 38 -13.54 -2.65 8.09
CA ARG A 38 -13.85 -3.47 6.93
C ARG A 38 -13.19 -4.85 7.03
N GLY A 39 -13.93 -5.90 6.73
CA GLY A 39 -13.43 -7.28 6.79
C GLY A 39 -12.17 -7.55 5.94
N ILE A 40 -11.94 -6.80 4.86
CA ILE A 40 -10.69 -6.91 4.07
C ILE A 40 -9.46 -6.42 4.84
N VAL A 41 -9.62 -5.38 5.67
CA VAL A 41 -8.57 -4.82 6.53
C VAL A 41 -8.36 -5.72 7.73
N GLU A 42 -9.43 -6.21 8.36
CA GLU A 42 -9.32 -7.20 9.43
C GLU A 42 -8.56 -8.46 8.94
N GLY A 43 -8.95 -8.99 7.79
CA GLY A 43 -8.29 -10.15 7.19
C GLY A 43 -6.81 -9.87 6.86
N SER A 44 -6.44 -8.66 6.47
CA SER A 44 -5.02 -8.32 6.23
C SER A 44 -4.24 -8.26 7.54
N TRP A 45 -4.79 -7.69 8.61
CA TRP A 45 -4.17 -7.67 9.93
C TRP A 45 -3.94 -9.08 10.47
N GLN A 46 -4.94 -9.95 10.36
CA GLN A 46 -4.83 -11.36 10.77
C GLN A 46 -3.69 -12.08 10.02
N ARG A 47 -3.56 -11.86 8.70
CA ARG A 47 -2.44 -12.41 7.91
C ARG A 47 -1.09 -11.85 8.38
N CYS A 48 -0.98 -10.54 8.58
CA CYS A 48 0.25 -9.92 9.07
C CYS A 48 0.70 -10.50 10.41
N ARG A 49 -0.24 -10.68 11.35
CA ARG A 49 0.04 -11.31 12.65
C ARG A 49 0.49 -12.76 12.51
N ALA A 50 -0.18 -13.56 11.67
CA ALA A 50 0.21 -14.94 11.40
C ALA A 50 1.62 -15.05 10.79
N HIS A 51 2.02 -14.05 10.01
CA HIS A 51 3.37 -13.94 9.43
C HIS A 51 4.38 -13.20 10.33
N HIS A 52 4.02 -12.87 11.58
CA HIS A 52 4.89 -12.17 12.53
C HIS A 52 5.46 -10.86 11.98
N VAL A 53 4.65 -10.12 11.21
CA VAL A 53 5.00 -8.77 10.76
C VAL A 53 5.10 -7.87 11.99
N ASP A 54 6.26 -7.22 12.13
CA ASP A 54 6.51 -6.24 13.19
C ASP A 54 5.68 -4.96 12.94
N PRO A 55 4.71 -4.63 13.80
CA PRO A 55 3.87 -3.44 13.64
C PRO A 55 4.61 -2.12 13.91
N GLU A 56 5.75 -2.15 14.62
CA GLU A 56 6.56 -0.97 14.90
C GLU A 56 7.61 -0.70 13.82
N LYS A 57 7.77 -1.62 12.87
CA LYS A 57 8.72 -1.44 11.77
C LYS A 57 8.31 -0.24 10.90
N ARG A 58 9.16 0.78 10.87
CA ARG A 58 8.94 2.03 10.12
C ARG A 58 9.44 2.00 8.67
N SER A 59 10.11 0.92 8.25
CA SER A 59 10.70 0.81 6.92
C SER A 59 10.43 -0.54 6.26
N GLY A 60 10.43 -0.54 4.93
CA GLY A 60 10.32 -1.75 4.12
C GLY A 60 11.58 -2.63 4.16
N PRO A 61 11.59 -3.72 3.37
CA PRO A 61 12.83 -4.42 3.03
C PRO A 61 13.82 -3.47 2.33
N SER A 62 15.11 -3.82 2.37
CA SER A 62 16.12 -3.09 1.61
C SER A 62 15.80 -3.13 0.11
N PRO A 63 16.01 -2.03 -0.63
CA PRO A 63 15.85 -2.01 -2.08
C PRO A 63 16.71 -3.08 -2.76
N VAL A 64 16.21 -3.60 -3.88
CA VAL A 64 17.03 -4.46 -4.75
C VAL A 64 18.18 -3.67 -5.34
N CYS A 65 19.31 -4.33 -5.60
CA CYS A 65 20.44 -3.66 -6.24
C CYS A 65 20.10 -3.22 -7.68
N ASN A 66 20.79 -2.18 -8.18
CA ASN A 66 20.51 -1.60 -9.50
C ASN A 66 20.56 -2.62 -10.64
N SER A 67 21.50 -3.56 -10.63
CA SER A 67 21.58 -4.60 -11.67
C SER A 67 20.35 -5.51 -11.68
N LYS A 68 19.82 -5.83 -10.49
CA LYS A 68 18.57 -6.59 -10.36
C LYS A 68 17.37 -5.76 -10.78
N LEU A 69 17.32 -4.48 -10.42
CA LEU A 69 16.25 -3.57 -10.84
C LEU A 69 16.18 -3.45 -12.37
N GLU A 70 17.31 -3.23 -13.04
CA GLU A 70 17.35 -3.15 -14.50
C GLU A 70 16.95 -4.48 -15.16
N SER A 71 17.35 -5.62 -14.57
CA SER A 71 16.87 -6.92 -15.01
C SER A 71 15.35 -7.09 -14.87
N LEU A 72 14.76 -6.62 -13.77
CA LEU A 72 13.31 -6.64 -13.55
C LEU A 72 12.58 -5.72 -14.53
N LYS A 73 13.10 -4.51 -14.79
CA LYS A 73 12.56 -3.61 -15.81
C LYS A 73 12.56 -4.26 -17.20
N GLY A 74 13.65 -4.93 -17.56
CA GLY A 74 13.73 -5.68 -18.81
C GLY A 74 12.73 -6.84 -18.89
N GLN A 75 12.57 -7.59 -17.80
CA GLN A 75 11.59 -8.69 -17.70
C GLN A 75 10.14 -8.18 -17.82
N HIS A 76 9.86 -6.99 -17.29
CA HIS A 76 8.54 -6.37 -17.28
C HIS A 76 8.37 -5.28 -18.35
N ARG A 77 9.08 -5.39 -19.48
CA ARG A 77 9.07 -4.36 -20.53
C ARG A 77 7.65 -4.01 -21.02
N GLU A 78 6.81 -5.01 -21.24
CA GLU A 78 5.41 -4.79 -21.69
C GLU A 78 4.59 -3.99 -20.67
N LEU A 79 4.80 -4.25 -19.37
CA LEU A 79 4.16 -3.48 -18.29
C LEU A 79 4.60 -2.02 -18.32
N PHE A 80 5.90 -1.77 -18.53
CA PHE A 80 6.44 -0.42 -18.65
C PHE A 80 5.90 0.31 -19.88
N GLU A 81 5.87 -0.34 -21.04
CA GLU A 81 5.35 0.25 -22.27
C GLU A 81 3.86 0.61 -22.13
N ALA A 82 3.07 -0.27 -21.52
CA ALA A 82 1.65 -0.03 -21.27
C ALA A 82 1.41 1.07 -20.23
N ALA A 83 2.25 1.14 -19.17
CA ALA A 83 2.11 2.10 -18.08
C ALA A 83 2.72 3.47 -18.41
N ALA A 84 3.63 3.58 -19.37
CA ALA A 84 4.37 4.79 -19.71
C ALA A 84 3.51 6.06 -19.82
N PRO A 85 2.39 6.09 -20.60
CA PRO A 85 1.57 7.30 -20.70
C PRO A 85 0.92 7.67 -19.36
N ILE A 86 0.52 6.68 -18.57
CA ILE A 86 -0.14 6.89 -17.26
C ILE A 86 0.86 7.43 -16.25
N MET A 87 2.06 6.86 -16.20
CA MET A 87 3.15 7.32 -15.33
C MET A 87 3.59 8.74 -15.70
N ALA A 88 3.67 9.06 -16.99
CA ALA A 88 3.97 10.42 -17.46
C ALA A 88 2.89 11.43 -17.02
N CYS A 89 1.60 11.09 -17.15
CA CYS A 89 0.53 11.94 -16.64
C CYS A 89 0.59 12.08 -15.12
N ALA A 90 0.91 11.01 -14.38
CA ALA A 90 1.02 11.03 -12.93
C ALA A 90 2.14 11.97 -12.45
N ARG A 91 3.29 11.98 -13.13
CA ARG A 91 4.38 12.91 -12.85
C ARG A 91 3.90 14.36 -12.88
N ASP A 92 3.21 14.74 -13.95
CA ASP A 92 2.79 16.13 -14.16
C ASP A 92 1.64 16.51 -13.21
N PHE A 93 0.73 15.58 -12.91
CA PHE A 93 -0.44 15.85 -12.08
C PHE A 93 -0.16 15.81 -10.58
N LEU A 94 0.78 14.96 -10.15
CA LEU A 94 1.12 14.79 -8.74
C LEU A 94 2.27 15.71 -8.30
N ALA A 95 2.90 16.42 -9.23
CA ALA A 95 3.87 17.46 -8.92
C ALA A 95 3.29 18.43 -7.88
N GLU A 96 4.03 18.67 -6.79
CA GLU A 96 3.65 19.60 -5.71
C GLU A 96 2.40 19.22 -4.90
N THR A 97 1.86 18.02 -5.09
CA THR A 97 0.69 17.53 -4.32
C THR A 97 1.08 16.80 -3.03
N GLY A 98 2.37 16.46 -2.88
CA GLY A 98 2.87 15.61 -1.81
C GLY A 98 2.53 14.12 -1.98
N ALA A 99 1.95 13.72 -3.12
CA ALA A 99 1.61 12.33 -3.44
C ALA A 99 2.57 11.75 -4.50
N ILE A 100 2.70 10.42 -4.49
CA ILE A 100 3.47 9.64 -5.46
C ILE A 100 2.64 8.50 -6.03
N MET A 101 2.99 8.08 -7.24
CA MET A 101 2.52 6.86 -7.88
C MET A 101 3.69 5.90 -8.02
N ALA A 102 3.53 4.66 -7.58
CA ALA A 102 4.53 3.60 -7.70
C ALA A 102 4.02 2.51 -8.66
N LEU A 103 4.89 2.06 -9.57
CA LEU A 103 4.67 0.89 -10.41
C LEU A 103 5.42 -0.29 -9.79
N ALA A 104 4.72 -1.38 -9.50
CA ALA A 104 5.31 -2.57 -8.89
C ALA A 104 5.01 -3.85 -9.68
N ASP A 105 5.86 -4.86 -9.55
CA ASP A 105 5.63 -6.19 -10.09
C ASP A 105 4.72 -7.05 -9.17
N THR A 106 4.52 -8.32 -9.52
CA THR A 106 3.74 -9.27 -8.72
C THR A 106 4.46 -9.75 -7.46
N ASN A 107 5.75 -9.46 -7.33
CA ASN A 107 6.62 -9.81 -6.20
C ASN A 107 6.93 -8.56 -5.36
N PRO A 108 5.87 -7.86 -4.93
CA PRO A 108 5.77 -6.43 -4.59
C PRO A 108 7.07 -5.59 -4.67
N THR A 109 7.78 -5.63 -5.80
CA THR A 109 9.00 -4.86 -6.01
C THR A 109 8.64 -3.58 -6.76
N ILE A 110 8.94 -2.43 -6.18
CA ILE A 110 8.77 -1.13 -6.83
C ILE A 110 9.79 -1.02 -7.97
N LEU A 111 9.29 -0.87 -9.20
CA LEU A 111 10.09 -0.82 -10.42
C LEU A 111 10.39 0.63 -10.84
N THR A 112 9.46 1.54 -10.58
CA THR A 112 9.60 2.99 -10.80
C THR A 112 8.57 3.75 -9.98
N MET A 113 8.82 5.04 -9.73
CA MET A 113 7.90 5.95 -9.06
C MET A 113 7.85 7.29 -9.81
N GLU A 114 6.71 7.98 -9.75
CA GLU A 114 6.49 9.33 -10.31
C GLU A 114 5.68 10.16 -9.32
N GLY A 115 5.86 11.49 -9.30
CA GLY A 115 5.05 12.40 -8.51
C GLY A 115 5.86 13.53 -7.86
N ASP A 116 5.46 13.95 -6.67
CA ASP A 116 6.12 15.07 -6.00
C ASP A 116 7.60 14.79 -5.68
N SER A 117 8.49 15.66 -6.13
CA SER A 117 9.95 15.49 -6.01
C SER A 117 10.44 15.50 -4.57
N ARG A 118 9.79 16.26 -3.67
CA ARG A 118 10.14 16.25 -2.24
C ARG A 118 9.72 14.93 -1.61
N THR A 119 8.53 14.44 -1.93
CA THR A 119 8.05 13.13 -1.44
C THR A 119 8.88 11.98 -1.99
N LEU A 120 9.30 12.01 -3.26
CA LEU A 120 10.19 11.00 -3.85
C LEU A 120 11.54 10.94 -3.11
N GLY A 121 12.11 12.08 -2.71
CA GLY A 121 13.36 12.12 -1.95
C GLY A 121 13.29 11.50 -0.54
N PHE A 122 12.09 11.28 0.02
CA PHE A 122 11.91 10.51 1.25
C PHE A 122 11.68 9.02 1.00
N ALA A 123 11.37 8.63 -0.24
CA ALA A 123 11.07 7.26 -0.64
C ALA A 123 12.32 6.50 -1.14
N GLU A 124 13.38 7.21 -1.54
CA GLU A 124 14.71 6.67 -1.86
C GLU A 124 15.58 6.46 -0.60
#